data_AF-A0A966BDX3-F1
#
_entry.id   AF-A0A966BDX3-F1
#
_cell.length_a   1.000
_cell.length_b   1.000
_cell.length_c   1.000
_cell.angle_alpha   90.00
_cell.angle_beta   90.00
_cell.angle_gamma   90.00
#
_symmetry.space_group_name_H-M   'P 1'
#
loop_
_entity.id
_entity.type
_entity.pdbx_description
1 polymer ?
#
loop_
_entity_poly.entity_id
_entity_poly.type
_entity_poly.pdbx_seq_one_letter_code
_entity_poly.pdbx_strand_id
1 'polypeptide(L)'
;MTKKIVQDLLRLHQGPMIEQKLSKKVITGYCEPLSVRSGEEISWFGSSHVAVEGEVDVVRLICGDPTRSGPGFEEQEVAAIQSSTVRLTEQPLNPGSYAELTLTAKSPKRINLSFWFQPTLLKRDGVIASFGSGSNEFRIHNQGDRLFADINSVRLSLRERRLERHRWYFLNMELDLVQGQFFCTVTSPQTRSPGRDLIQGGEETVSCEFEPTDLANLVFRFAADSGTKRWDGRIAEPSIVLDNNRYHWRFEQGLDGDTIPSDCGEHTFSLFQLPTRAVPGPSWTGEYQRWAEAPEQWNAVHFHHDDLYDAEWNVSSAIALPDDLPSGIYCFRFQSEVGTDRVPFFVRPKVDGEYSEIALLMPTCTYMAYANHRMLIQGADF
;
A
#
# COMPACT_ATOMS: atom_id res chain seq x y z
N MET A 1 23.31 -25.90 26.40
CA MET A 1 22.48 -26.90 25.68
C MET A 1 22.77 -26.78 24.20
N THR A 2 23.24 -27.85 23.58
CA THR A 2 23.62 -27.87 22.16
C THR A 2 22.38 -27.78 21.27
N LYS A 3 22.45 -27.01 20.18
CA LYS A 3 21.42 -26.84 19.12
C LYS A 3 20.76 -28.16 18.70
N LYS A 4 21.54 -29.25 18.76
CA LYS A 4 21.15 -30.63 18.49
C LYS A 4 20.08 -31.16 19.45
N ILE A 5 20.21 -30.92 20.76
CA ILE A 5 19.25 -31.38 21.78
C ILE A 5 17.89 -30.67 21.63
N VAL A 6 17.90 -29.39 21.25
CA VAL A 6 16.67 -28.62 20.99
C VAL A 6 15.98 -29.11 19.72
N GLN A 7 16.74 -29.41 18.65
CA GLN A 7 16.21 -30.02 17.43
C GLN A 7 15.65 -31.42 17.66
N ASP A 8 16.31 -32.23 18.49
CA ASP A 8 15.86 -33.58 18.83
C ASP A 8 14.58 -33.54 19.70
N LEU A 9 14.47 -32.58 20.63
CA LEU A 9 13.24 -32.34 21.41
C LEU A 9 12.07 -31.85 20.54
N LEU A 10 12.32 -30.99 19.55
CA LEU A 10 11.31 -30.53 18.58
C LEU A 10 10.82 -31.69 17.68
N ARG A 11 11.74 -32.58 17.27
CA ARG A 11 11.41 -33.78 16.48
C ARG A 11 10.64 -34.84 17.26
N LEU A 12 10.78 -34.91 18.58
CA LEU A 12 10.06 -35.85 19.44
C LEU A 12 8.57 -35.47 19.64
N HIS A 13 8.21 -34.18 19.53
CA HIS A 13 6.83 -33.69 19.69
C HIS A 13 6.11 -33.46 18.36
N GLN A 14 6.87 -33.30 17.29
CA GLN A 14 6.36 -33.35 15.92
C GLN A 14 6.34 -34.81 15.47
N GLY A 15 5.66 -35.13 14.38
CA GLY A 15 6.23 -36.17 13.52
C GLY A 15 5.20 -36.86 12.69
N PRO A 16 5.55 -38.06 12.19
CA PRO A 16 6.58 -38.06 11.16
C PRO A 16 6.32 -36.80 10.32
N MET A 17 7.24 -35.85 10.33
CA MET A 17 7.21 -34.85 9.29
C MET A 17 7.20 -35.67 8.01
N ILE A 18 6.07 -35.72 7.32
CA ILE A 18 6.13 -35.89 5.88
C ILE A 18 7.17 -34.86 5.49
N GLU A 19 8.29 -35.30 4.90
CA GLU A 19 9.17 -34.40 4.18
C GLU A 19 8.37 -33.83 3.00
N GLN A 20 7.33 -33.05 3.29
CA GLN A 20 6.91 -31.99 2.43
C GLN A 20 8.12 -31.07 2.46
N LYS A 21 9.04 -31.27 1.51
CA LYS A 21 9.69 -30.14 0.82
C LYS A 21 8.67 -29.03 0.89
N LEU A 22 8.95 -27.94 1.62
CA LEU A 22 8.08 -26.77 1.70
C LEU A 22 7.76 -26.38 0.26
N SER A 23 6.65 -26.91 -0.26
CA SER A 23 6.24 -26.69 -1.63
C SER A 23 5.86 -25.24 -1.63
N LYS A 24 6.50 -24.44 -2.48
CA LYS A 24 6.20 -23.02 -2.58
C LYS A 24 4.68 -22.89 -2.67
N LYS A 25 4.04 -22.21 -1.71
CA LYS A 25 2.60 -21.97 -1.75
C LYS A 25 2.31 -21.25 -3.08
N VAL A 26 1.58 -21.90 -3.97
CA VAL A 26 1.31 -21.40 -5.34
C VAL A 26 -0.07 -20.77 -5.46
N ILE A 27 -0.98 -21.03 -4.52
CA ILE A 27 -2.31 -20.45 -4.46
C ILE A 27 -2.38 -19.58 -3.21
N THR A 28 -2.99 -18.41 -3.30
CA THR A 28 -3.34 -17.59 -2.14
C THR A 28 -4.67 -16.92 -2.42
N GLY A 29 -5.51 -16.83 -1.39
CA GLY A 29 -6.70 -16.02 -1.45
C GLY A 29 -6.97 -15.23 -0.18
N TYR A 30 -7.94 -14.33 -0.29
CA TYR A 30 -8.58 -13.65 0.82
C TYR A 30 -10.08 -13.58 0.56
N CYS A 31 -10.84 -13.11 1.54
CA CYS A 31 -12.27 -12.90 1.41
C CYS A 31 -12.65 -11.53 1.96
N GLU A 32 -13.76 -11.01 1.44
CA GLU A 32 -14.33 -9.76 1.92
C GLU A 32 -15.87 -9.86 1.91
N PRO A 33 -16.55 -9.43 2.99
CA PRO A 33 -15.99 -9.00 4.27
C PRO A 33 -15.57 -10.19 5.16
N LEU A 34 -14.71 -9.95 6.16
CA LEU A 34 -14.24 -10.99 7.10
C LEU A 34 -15.38 -11.56 7.99
N SER A 35 -16.48 -10.81 8.15
CA SER A 35 -17.67 -11.28 8.88
C SER A 35 -18.96 -10.85 8.20
N VAL A 36 -19.84 -11.82 8.02
CA VAL A 36 -21.16 -11.70 7.38
C VAL A 36 -22.24 -12.29 8.29
N ARG A 37 -23.51 -12.06 7.97
CA ARG A 37 -24.65 -12.78 8.55
C ARG A 37 -25.08 -13.93 7.66
N SER A 38 -25.77 -14.91 8.23
CA SER A 38 -26.51 -15.88 7.42
C SER A 38 -27.47 -15.15 6.47
N GLY A 39 -27.61 -15.65 5.23
CA GLY A 39 -28.36 -14.98 4.16
C GLY A 39 -27.59 -13.89 3.39
N GLU A 40 -26.45 -13.39 3.89
CA GLU A 40 -25.62 -12.41 3.17
C GLU A 40 -24.68 -13.11 2.17
N GLU A 41 -24.19 -12.35 1.21
CA GLU A 41 -23.17 -12.80 0.25
C GLU A 41 -21.76 -12.52 0.78
N ILE A 42 -20.83 -13.43 0.49
CA ILE A 42 -19.41 -13.26 0.77
C ILE A 42 -18.58 -13.53 -0.49
N SER A 43 -17.58 -12.67 -0.74
CA SER A 43 -16.70 -12.79 -1.89
C SER A 43 -15.37 -13.42 -1.54
N TRP A 44 -14.85 -14.25 -2.45
CA TRP A 44 -13.54 -14.86 -2.39
C TRP A 44 -12.68 -14.43 -3.58
N PHE A 45 -11.45 -14.06 -3.28
CA PHE A 45 -10.47 -13.53 -4.21
C PHE A 45 -9.29 -14.49 -4.24
N GLY A 46 -9.04 -15.13 -5.38
CA GLY A 46 -7.98 -16.10 -5.54
C GLY A 46 -6.93 -15.64 -6.55
N SER A 47 -5.66 -15.94 -6.26
CA SER A 47 -4.54 -15.77 -7.19
C SER A 47 -3.68 -17.03 -7.18
N SER A 48 -3.16 -17.41 -8.34
CA SER A 48 -2.19 -18.49 -8.42
C SER A 48 -1.02 -18.17 -9.34
N HIS A 49 0.21 -18.48 -8.89
CA HIS A 49 1.42 -18.35 -9.71
C HIS A 49 1.50 -19.36 -10.87
N VAL A 50 0.58 -20.33 -10.93
CA VAL A 50 0.44 -21.28 -12.03
C VAL A 50 -1.04 -21.31 -12.40
N ALA A 51 -1.34 -21.24 -13.70
CA ALA A 51 -2.73 -21.38 -14.16
C ALA A 51 -3.28 -22.74 -13.74
N VAL A 52 -4.39 -22.74 -13.00
CA VAL A 52 -4.97 -23.98 -12.44
C VAL A 52 -6.49 -23.87 -12.34
N GLU A 53 -7.17 -24.98 -12.59
CA GLU A 53 -8.59 -25.15 -12.32
C GLU A 53 -8.77 -25.92 -11.01
N GLY A 54 -9.73 -25.51 -10.19
CA GLY A 54 -10.03 -26.16 -8.92
C GLY A 54 -11.43 -25.86 -8.43
N GLU A 55 -11.82 -26.51 -7.35
CA GLU A 55 -13.12 -26.33 -6.71
C GLU A 55 -12.99 -25.38 -5.52
N VAL A 56 -13.89 -24.39 -5.44
CA VAL A 56 -14.10 -23.57 -4.25
C VAL A 56 -15.37 -24.07 -3.57
N ASP A 57 -15.29 -24.45 -2.30
CA ASP A 57 -16.43 -24.72 -1.44
C ASP A 57 -16.32 -23.98 -0.10
N VAL A 58 -17.33 -24.14 0.76
CA VAL A 58 -17.35 -23.60 2.12
C VAL A 58 -17.44 -24.74 3.12
N VAL A 59 -16.53 -24.73 4.08
CA VAL A 59 -16.48 -25.68 5.19
C VAL A 59 -16.62 -24.95 6.53
N ARG A 60 -17.18 -25.63 7.52
CA ARG A 60 -17.18 -25.17 8.91
C ARG A 60 -15.88 -25.62 9.58
N LEU A 61 -15.11 -24.67 10.11
CA LEU A 61 -13.88 -24.99 10.85
C LEU A 61 -14.22 -25.33 12.31
N ILE A 62 -13.83 -26.52 12.75
CA ILE A 62 -14.05 -27.01 14.12
C ILE A 62 -12.76 -26.91 14.94
N CYS A 63 -11.64 -27.37 14.37
CA CYS A 63 -10.35 -27.31 15.02
C CYS A 63 -9.22 -27.02 14.02
N GLY A 64 -8.41 -26.01 14.35
CA GLY A 64 -7.25 -25.63 13.55
C GLY A 64 -5.90 -26.20 14.04
N ASP A 65 -5.87 -27.01 15.10
CA ASP A 65 -4.63 -27.54 15.69
C ASP A 65 -4.20 -28.85 15.01
N PRO A 66 -3.16 -28.85 14.16
CA PRO A 66 -2.70 -30.06 13.48
C PRO A 66 -1.73 -30.89 14.34
N THR A 67 -1.45 -30.49 15.59
CA THR A 67 -0.44 -31.15 16.41
C THR A 67 -0.91 -32.52 16.88
N ARG A 68 0.04 -33.43 17.03
CA ARG A 68 -0.22 -34.82 17.45
C ARG A 68 -0.80 -34.94 18.85
N SER A 69 -0.42 -34.02 19.73
CA SER A 69 -0.87 -33.98 21.12
C SER A 69 -2.19 -33.22 21.26
N GLY A 70 -2.59 -32.49 20.22
CA GLY A 70 -3.86 -31.79 20.15
C GLY A 70 -5.01 -32.69 19.69
N PRO A 71 -6.23 -32.14 19.61
CA PRO A 71 -7.42 -32.85 19.13
C PRO A 71 -7.35 -33.21 17.62
N GLY A 72 -6.38 -32.64 16.89
CA GLY A 72 -6.24 -32.79 15.44
C GLY A 72 -7.03 -31.72 14.67
N PHE A 73 -6.66 -31.53 13.40
CA PHE A 73 -7.35 -30.62 12.50
C PHE A 73 -8.71 -31.21 12.11
N GLU A 74 -9.79 -30.43 12.23
CA GLU A 74 -11.15 -30.85 11.89
C GLU A 74 -11.91 -29.71 11.19
N GLU A 75 -12.50 -30.06 10.05
CA GLU A 75 -13.46 -29.24 9.31
C GLU A 75 -14.65 -30.11 8.89
N GLN A 76 -15.81 -29.48 8.72
CA GLN A 76 -17.06 -30.16 8.36
C GLN A 76 -17.64 -29.56 7.07
N GLU A 77 -18.05 -30.43 6.16
CA GLU A 77 -18.72 -30.04 4.92
C GLU A 77 -20.04 -29.31 5.19
N VAL A 78 -20.32 -28.26 4.42
CA VAL A 78 -21.60 -27.54 4.49
C VAL A 78 -22.45 -27.95 3.31
N ALA A 79 -23.22 -29.03 3.46
CA ALA A 79 -23.99 -29.63 2.36
C ALA A 79 -24.98 -28.68 1.65
N ALA A 80 -25.40 -27.60 2.31
CA ALA A 80 -26.29 -26.58 1.74
C ALA A 80 -25.58 -25.65 0.74
N ILE A 81 -24.25 -25.61 0.73
CA ILE A 81 -23.45 -24.77 -0.16
C ILE A 81 -22.78 -25.70 -1.19
N GLN A 82 -23.08 -25.47 -2.48
CA GLN A 82 -22.47 -26.22 -3.57
C GLN A 82 -21.07 -25.69 -3.87
N SER A 83 -20.16 -26.59 -4.26
CA SER A 83 -18.86 -26.18 -4.78
C SER A 83 -19.02 -25.50 -6.13
N SER A 84 -18.10 -24.59 -6.44
CA SER A 84 -17.99 -23.94 -7.74
C SER A 84 -16.60 -24.17 -8.32
N THR A 85 -16.54 -24.60 -9.59
CA THR A 85 -15.29 -24.68 -10.34
C THR A 85 -14.79 -23.28 -10.68
N VAL A 86 -13.55 -22.99 -10.32
CA VAL A 86 -12.88 -21.69 -10.58
C VAL A 86 -11.55 -21.93 -11.27
N ARG A 87 -11.24 -21.09 -12.25
CA ARG A 87 -9.92 -21.01 -12.89
C ARG A 87 -9.14 -19.86 -12.28
N LEU A 88 -7.98 -20.16 -11.71
CA LEU A 88 -7.07 -19.16 -11.16
C LEU A 88 -5.91 -18.92 -12.12
N THR A 89 -5.56 -17.64 -12.25
CA THR A 89 -4.30 -17.15 -12.82
C THR A 89 -3.67 -16.18 -11.85
N GLU A 90 -2.46 -15.69 -12.16
CA GLU A 90 -1.81 -14.71 -11.32
C GLU A 90 -2.56 -13.37 -11.40
N GLN A 91 -3.05 -12.91 -10.26
CA GLN A 91 -3.47 -11.54 -10.06
C GLN A 91 -2.33 -10.79 -9.35
N PRO A 92 -1.74 -9.74 -9.97
CA PRO A 92 -0.59 -9.06 -9.42
C PRO A 92 -0.95 -8.31 -8.13
N LEU A 93 0.03 -8.16 -7.23
CA LEU A 93 -0.07 -7.23 -6.11
C LEU A 93 0.66 -5.94 -6.49
N ASN A 94 0.05 -4.80 -6.14
CA ASN A 94 0.62 -3.47 -6.39
C ASN A 94 0.93 -2.76 -5.06
N PRO A 95 1.90 -3.24 -4.26
CA PRO A 95 2.24 -2.62 -3.00
C PRO A 95 2.89 -1.25 -3.20
N GLY A 96 2.85 -0.49 -2.12
CA GLY A 96 3.45 0.80 -1.95
C GLY A 96 2.45 1.92 -2.14
N SER A 97 2.39 2.78 -1.12
CA SER A 97 1.45 3.88 -1.06
C SER A 97 1.89 5.05 -1.93
N TYR A 98 0.92 5.74 -2.49
CA TYR A 98 1.13 6.89 -3.36
C TYR A 98 -0.11 7.77 -3.40
N ALA A 99 0.02 8.98 -3.95
CA ALA A 99 -1.11 9.85 -4.25
C ALA A 99 -1.22 10.06 -5.76
N GLU A 100 -2.43 10.11 -6.30
CA GLU A 100 -2.70 10.38 -7.71
C GLU A 100 -3.79 11.43 -7.89
N LEU A 101 -3.59 12.33 -8.85
CA LEU A 101 -4.57 13.30 -9.32
C LEU A 101 -4.67 13.21 -10.84
N THR A 102 -5.89 12.99 -11.34
CA THR A 102 -6.16 13.01 -12.79
C THR A 102 -6.88 14.30 -13.18
N LEU A 103 -6.32 15.02 -14.15
CA LEU A 103 -6.85 16.28 -14.70
C LEU A 103 -7.26 16.10 -16.16
N THR A 104 -8.50 15.69 -16.37
CA THR A 104 -9.07 15.46 -17.72
C THR A 104 -9.29 16.77 -18.48
N ALA A 105 -9.09 16.73 -19.81
CA ALA A 105 -9.38 17.83 -20.74
C ALA A 105 -8.63 19.17 -20.48
N LYS A 106 -7.51 19.12 -19.75
CA LYS A 106 -6.58 20.26 -19.60
C LYS A 106 -5.37 20.05 -20.50
N SER A 107 -5.02 21.07 -21.28
CA SER A 107 -3.81 21.15 -22.10
C SER A 107 -3.05 22.44 -21.76
N PRO A 108 -2.36 22.49 -20.61
CA PRO A 108 -1.64 23.68 -20.18
C PRO A 108 -0.43 23.93 -21.08
N LYS A 109 -0.03 25.19 -21.21
CA LYS A 109 1.22 25.57 -21.87
C LYS A 109 2.37 25.61 -20.86
N ARG A 110 2.05 25.93 -19.60
CA ARG A 110 3.01 25.98 -18.50
C ARG A 110 2.53 25.20 -17.31
N ILE A 111 3.45 24.48 -16.69
CA ILE A 111 3.22 23.71 -15.47
C ILE A 111 4.26 24.13 -14.45
N ASN A 112 3.81 24.51 -13.26
CA ASN A 112 4.68 24.59 -12.09
C ASN A 112 4.21 23.55 -11.06
N LEU A 113 5.16 22.79 -10.53
CA LEU A 113 4.93 21.84 -9.44
C LEU A 113 5.91 22.19 -8.31
N SER A 114 5.39 22.40 -7.11
CA SER A 114 6.23 22.65 -5.93
C SER A 114 5.75 21.86 -4.74
N PHE A 115 6.67 21.33 -3.92
CA PHE A 115 6.35 20.58 -2.72
C PHE A 115 7.57 20.42 -1.82
N TRP A 116 7.32 20.13 -0.55
CA TRP A 116 8.34 19.66 0.37
C TRP A 116 8.50 18.14 0.28
N PHE A 117 9.72 17.65 0.39
CA PHE A 117 9.97 16.21 0.51
C PHE A 117 11.07 15.89 1.54
N GLN A 118 10.95 14.75 2.18
CA GLN A 118 11.91 14.22 3.14
C GLN A 118 12.13 12.72 2.89
N PRO A 119 13.27 12.31 2.31
CA PRO A 119 13.55 10.90 2.08
C PRO A 119 13.79 10.17 3.40
N THR A 120 13.24 8.97 3.56
CA THR A 120 13.47 8.11 4.75
C THR A 120 14.31 6.89 4.42
N LEU A 121 14.30 6.41 3.18
CA LEU A 121 15.15 5.33 2.69
C LEU A 121 15.88 5.74 1.39
N LEU A 122 17.21 5.86 1.45
CA LEU A 122 18.07 6.18 0.29
C LEU A 122 18.90 4.98 -0.20
N LYS A 123 18.65 3.78 0.34
CA LYS A 123 19.25 2.53 -0.15
C LYS A 123 18.49 1.92 -1.32
N ARG A 124 17.35 2.53 -1.68
CA ARG A 124 16.44 2.11 -2.74
C ARG A 124 16.19 3.33 -3.64
N ASP A 125 16.10 3.06 -4.93
CA ASP A 125 15.69 4.04 -5.93
C ASP A 125 14.16 4.13 -5.96
N GLY A 126 13.63 5.34 -6.04
CA GLY A 126 12.19 5.59 -6.04
C GLY A 126 11.82 6.89 -6.74
N VAL A 127 10.56 6.98 -7.15
CA VAL A 127 10.02 8.16 -7.85
C VAL A 127 9.26 9.02 -6.84
N ILE A 128 9.78 10.22 -6.57
CA ILE A 128 9.26 11.16 -5.58
C ILE A 128 7.99 11.82 -6.11
N ALA A 129 8.03 12.25 -7.36
CA ALA A 129 6.90 12.83 -8.06
C ALA A 129 6.98 12.48 -9.54
N SER A 130 5.85 12.28 -10.18
CA SER A 130 5.76 12.17 -11.62
C SER A 130 4.50 12.85 -12.14
N PHE A 131 4.54 13.27 -13.40
CA PHE A 131 3.33 13.65 -14.09
C PHE A 131 3.49 13.47 -15.59
N GLY A 132 2.38 13.31 -16.30
CA GLY A 132 2.44 13.04 -17.72
C GLY A 132 1.09 12.73 -18.35
N SER A 133 1.15 12.31 -19.59
CA SER A 133 0.00 11.88 -20.39
C SER A 133 0.40 10.67 -21.24
N GLY A 134 -0.36 9.58 -21.14
CA GLY A 134 -0.08 8.35 -21.89
C GLY A 134 1.32 7.83 -21.59
N SER A 135 2.16 7.69 -22.62
CA SER A 135 3.55 7.22 -22.49
C SER A 135 4.56 8.32 -22.12
N ASN A 136 4.18 9.60 -22.19
CA ASN A 136 5.07 10.71 -21.87
C ASN A 136 4.97 11.01 -20.37
N GLU A 137 6.07 10.83 -19.66
CA GLU A 137 6.10 11.02 -18.20
C GLU A 137 7.38 11.76 -17.78
N PHE A 138 7.18 12.83 -17.02
CA PHE A 138 8.22 13.59 -16.36
C PHE A 138 8.36 13.05 -14.93
N ARG A 139 9.59 12.80 -14.48
CA ARG A 139 9.84 12.17 -13.17
C ARG A 139 10.87 12.94 -12.38
N ILE A 140 10.60 13.14 -11.11
CA ILE A 140 11.59 13.50 -10.09
C ILE A 140 11.84 12.26 -9.25
N HIS A 141 13.09 11.80 -9.19
CA HIS A 141 13.43 10.51 -8.57
C HIS A 141 14.79 10.55 -7.89
N ASN A 142 15.00 9.61 -6.97
CA ASN A 142 16.31 9.37 -6.41
C ASN A 142 16.96 8.12 -7.00
N GLN A 143 18.27 8.19 -7.22
CA GLN A 143 19.11 7.02 -7.43
C GLN A 143 20.13 6.96 -6.29
N GLY A 144 19.93 6.03 -5.35
CA GLY A 144 20.59 6.06 -4.05
C GLY A 144 20.35 7.40 -3.34
N ASP A 145 21.42 8.12 -3.05
CA ASP A 145 21.41 9.43 -2.39
C ASP A 145 21.47 10.61 -3.37
N ARG A 146 21.29 10.40 -4.67
CA ARG A 146 21.33 11.47 -5.69
C ARG A 146 19.92 11.76 -6.21
N LEU A 147 19.65 13.04 -6.50
CA LEU A 147 18.36 13.52 -6.98
C LEU A 147 18.42 13.85 -8.47
N PHE A 148 17.49 13.32 -9.24
CA PHE A 148 17.43 13.48 -10.69
C PHE A 148 16.02 13.90 -11.15
N ALA A 149 15.99 14.52 -12.33
CA ALA A 149 14.81 14.65 -13.14
C ALA A 149 15.00 13.91 -14.47
N ASP A 150 13.97 13.20 -14.90
CA ASP A 150 13.85 12.64 -16.25
C ASP A 150 12.72 13.41 -16.96
N ILE A 151 13.08 14.11 -18.03
CA ILE A 151 12.23 15.04 -18.81
C ILE A 151 12.34 14.59 -20.27
N ASN A 152 11.34 13.85 -20.77
CA ASN A 152 11.40 13.17 -22.07
C ASN A 152 12.68 12.29 -22.19
N SER A 153 13.57 12.60 -23.13
CA SER A 153 14.84 11.90 -23.35
C SER A 153 16.01 12.47 -22.53
N VAL A 154 15.78 13.55 -21.78
CA VAL A 154 16.81 14.26 -21.01
C VAL A 154 16.78 13.80 -19.55
N ARG A 155 17.92 13.39 -19.03
CA ARG A 155 18.14 13.16 -17.60
C ARG A 155 19.10 14.20 -17.05
N LEU A 156 18.73 14.86 -15.96
CA LEU A 156 19.59 15.83 -15.28
C LEU A 156 19.70 15.58 -13.77
N SER A 157 20.88 15.83 -13.21
CA SER A 157 21.07 15.89 -11.76
C SER A 157 20.48 17.20 -11.27
N LEU A 158 19.51 17.15 -10.36
CA LEU A 158 18.87 18.36 -9.82
C LEU A 158 19.74 19.07 -8.78
N ARG A 159 20.70 18.34 -8.23
CA ARG A 159 21.63 18.81 -7.21
C ARG A 159 22.97 18.10 -7.34
N GLU A 160 24.06 18.81 -7.05
CA GLU A 160 25.39 18.23 -6.87
C GLU A 160 25.52 17.56 -5.51
N ARG A 161 24.88 18.17 -4.51
CA ARG A 161 24.85 17.69 -3.13
C ARG A 161 23.92 16.50 -2.98
N ARG A 162 24.41 15.48 -2.28
CA ARG A 162 23.66 14.25 -1.98
C ARG A 162 22.51 14.54 -1.01
N LEU A 163 21.41 13.84 -1.21
CA LEU A 163 20.29 13.75 -0.28
C LEU A 163 20.74 13.07 1.01
N GLU A 164 20.15 13.53 2.10
CA GLU A 164 20.29 12.95 3.43
C GLU A 164 18.94 12.44 3.93
N ARG A 165 18.94 11.30 4.62
CA ARG A 165 17.74 10.73 5.23
C ARG A 165 17.22 11.63 6.35
N HIS A 166 15.90 11.72 6.45
CA HIS A 166 15.18 12.49 7.46
C HIS A 166 15.49 13.99 7.45
N ARG A 167 15.75 14.51 6.25
CA ARG A 167 15.96 15.93 6.01
C ARG A 167 14.94 16.47 5.02
N TRP A 168 14.35 17.61 5.33
CA TRP A 168 13.41 18.30 4.46
C TRP A 168 14.14 19.09 3.36
N TYR A 169 13.60 19.00 2.16
CA TYR A 169 13.96 19.78 0.99
C TYR A 169 12.70 20.39 0.41
N PHE A 170 12.82 21.57 -0.18
CA PHE A 170 11.75 22.18 -0.97
C PHE A 170 12.14 22.12 -2.44
N LEU A 171 11.25 21.60 -3.29
CA LEU A 171 11.44 21.54 -4.73
C LEU A 171 10.41 22.44 -5.40
N ASN A 172 10.87 23.25 -6.35
CA ASN A 172 10.04 24.02 -7.26
C ASN A 172 10.50 23.76 -8.68
N MET A 173 9.62 23.21 -9.52
CA MET A 173 9.91 22.95 -10.92
C MET A 173 8.91 23.66 -11.83
N GLU A 174 9.41 24.19 -12.94
CA GLU A 174 8.70 24.98 -13.92
C GLU A 174 8.97 24.42 -15.32
N LEU A 175 7.91 24.18 -16.08
CA LEU A 175 7.98 23.76 -17.47
C LEU A 175 7.23 24.73 -18.35
N ASP A 176 7.87 25.21 -19.41
CA ASP A 176 7.22 25.77 -20.58
C ASP A 176 7.19 24.69 -21.67
N LEU A 177 6.02 24.09 -21.86
CA LEU A 177 5.79 22.97 -22.78
C LEU A 177 5.85 23.40 -24.25
N VAL A 178 5.63 24.69 -24.53
CA VAL A 178 5.64 25.26 -25.89
C VAL A 178 7.06 25.59 -26.32
N GLN A 179 7.85 26.18 -25.42
CA GLN A 179 9.25 26.51 -25.69
C GLN A 179 10.19 25.34 -25.42
N GLY A 180 9.73 24.30 -24.72
CA GLY A 180 10.57 23.16 -24.35
C GLY A 180 11.61 23.54 -23.30
N GLN A 181 11.22 24.31 -22.29
CA GLN A 181 12.13 24.79 -21.24
C GLN A 181 11.75 24.22 -19.88
N PHE A 182 12.75 23.70 -19.17
CA PHE A 182 12.62 23.19 -17.82
C PHE A 182 13.54 23.99 -16.88
N PHE A 183 13.00 24.42 -15.76
CA PHE A 183 13.74 25.00 -14.63
C PHE A 183 13.37 24.26 -13.36
N CYS A 184 14.35 23.95 -12.52
CA CYS A 184 14.08 23.38 -11.22
C CYS A 184 15.03 23.98 -10.19
N THR A 185 14.44 24.41 -9.08
CA THR A 185 15.15 24.87 -7.89
C THR A 185 14.90 23.88 -6.78
N VAL A 186 15.97 23.45 -6.12
CA VAL A 186 15.89 22.64 -4.91
C VAL A 186 16.58 23.37 -3.77
N THR A 187 15.80 23.72 -2.77
CA THR A 187 16.25 24.45 -1.59
C THR A 187 16.38 23.47 -0.42
N SER A 188 17.44 23.64 0.36
CA SER A 188 17.67 22.94 1.64
C SER A 188 17.55 23.95 2.78
N PRO A 189 16.33 24.44 3.08
CA PRO A 189 16.14 25.47 4.08
C PRO A 189 16.41 24.92 5.48
N GLN A 190 16.66 25.82 6.43
CA GLN A 190 16.67 25.44 7.84
C GLN A 190 15.24 25.08 8.25
N THR A 191 15.04 23.85 8.71
CA THR A 191 13.76 23.41 9.25
C THR A 191 13.80 23.35 10.78
N ARG A 192 12.64 23.41 11.40
CA ARG A 192 12.53 23.48 12.87
C ARG A 192 12.71 22.11 13.55
N SER A 193 12.74 20.99 12.82
CA SER A 193 12.81 19.63 13.36
C SER A 193 13.33 18.57 12.36
N PRO A 194 14.02 17.49 12.80
CA PRO A 194 15.03 17.43 13.84
C PRO A 194 16.40 17.74 13.23
N GLY A 195 16.90 18.95 13.44
CA GLY A 195 18.32 19.28 13.70
C GLY A 195 19.46 18.73 12.82
N ARG A 196 19.20 18.10 11.67
CA ARG A 196 20.24 17.65 10.73
C ARG A 196 20.67 18.73 9.74
N ASP A 197 20.00 19.89 9.78
CA ASP A 197 20.23 21.03 8.88
C ASP A 197 21.53 21.79 9.13
N LEU A 198 22.31 21.41 10.16
CA LEU A 198 23.51 22.12 10.59
C LEU A 198 24.71 21.98 9.64
N ILE A 199 24.64 21.14 8.60
CA ILE A 199 25.81 20.79 7.77
C ILE A 199 25.67 21.22 6.31
N GLN A 200 24.47 21.45 5.77
CA GLN A 200 24.30 21.61 4.32
C GLN A 200 23.12 22.53 3.93
N GLY A 201 23.22 23.84 4.16
CA GLY A 201 22.25 24.84 3.68
C GLY A 201 22.50 25.28 2.23
N GLY A 202 21.45 25.70 1.51
CA GLY A 202 21.60 26.37 0.22
C GLY A 202 20.49 26.06 -0.76
N GLU A 203 20.65 26.62 -1.95
CA GLU A 203 19.75 26.51 -3.08
C GLU A 203 20.56 26.11 -4.32
N GLU A 204 20.02 25.20 -5.11
CA GLU A 204 20.61 24.75 -6.37
C GLU A 204 19.54 24.88 -7.44
N THR A 205 19.87 25.56 -8.53
CA THR A 205 18.98 25.74 -9.67
C THR A 205 19.62 25.13 -10.90
N VAL A 206 18.82 24.34 -11.62
CA VAL A 206 19.21 23.69 -12.87
C VAL A 206 18.18 24.00 -13.94
N SER A 207 18.63 24.03 -15.18
CA SER A 207 17.76 24.21 -16.34
C SER A 207 18.20 23.33 -17.48
N CYS A 208 17.26 22.91 -18.31
CA CYS A 208 17.54 22.26 -19.57
C CYS A 208 16.47 22.59 -20.61
N GLU A 209 16.83 22.42 -21.87
CA GLU A 209 15.87 22.40 -22.97
C GLU A 209 15.45 20.97 -23.26
N PHE A 210 14.22 20.78 -23.72
CA PHE A 210 13.66 19.51 -24.15
C PHE A 210 12.75 19.72 -25.36
N GLU A 211 12.39 18.65 -26.06
CA GLU A 211 11.50 18.76 -27.22
C GLU A 211 10.11 19.27 -26.80
N PRO A 212 9.60 20.38 -27.39
CA PRO A 212 8.26 20.87 -27.11
C PRO A 212 7.22 19.76 -27.21
N THR A 213 6.34 19.70 -26.21
CA THR A 213 5.42 18.56 -26.03
C THR A 213 4.05 19.10 -25.65
N ASP A 214 2.99 18.57 -26.26
CA ASP A 214 1.63 18.82 -25.80
C ASP A 214 1.19 17.68 -24.85
N LEU A 215 0.60 18.05 -23.73
CA LEU A 215 0.10 17.11 -22.73
C LEU A 215 -1.37 17.38 -22.50
N ALA A 216 -2.21 16.37 -22.70
CA ALA A 216 -3.63 16.41 -22.39
C ALA A 216 -3.96 15.30 -21.39
N ASN A 217 -4.99 15.47 -20.55
CA ASN A 217 -5.36 14.45 -19.55
C ASN A 217 -4.21 14.11 -18.59
N LEU A 218 -3.66 15.14 -17.95
CA LEU A 218 -2.51 15.01 -17.07
C LEU A 218 -2.83 14.14 -15.86
N VAL A 219 -1.94 13.22 -15.54
CA VAL A 219 -1.97 12.49 -14.28
C VAL A 219 -0.74 12.89 -13.47
N PHE A 220 -0.96 13.44 -12.29
CA PHE A 220 0.09 13.77 -11.31
C PHE A 220 0.14 12.68 -10.26
N ARG A 221 1.35 12.26 -9.88
CA ARG A 221 1.57 11.30 -8.80
C ARG A 221 2.64 11.78 -7.83
N PHE A 222 2.42 11.48 -6.56
CA PHE A 222 3.43 11.58 -5.52
C PHE A 222 3.79 10.19 -5.00
N ALA A 223 5.07 9.97 -4.75
CA ALA A 223 5.66 8.71 -4.35
C ALA A 223 5.49 7.53 -5.34
N ALA A 224 5.18 7.81 -6.61
CA ALA A 224 5.06 6.80 -7.65
C ALA A 224 5.36 7.34 -9.06
N ASP A 225 5.69 6.42 -9.98
CA ASP A 225 5.50 6.60 -11.42
C ASP A 225 4.20 5.95 -11.89
N SER A 226 3.92 6.06 -13.19
CA SER A 226 2.85 5.34 -13.90
C SER A 226 2.96 3.81 -13.86
N GLY A 227 4.09 3.27 -13.38
CA GLY A 227 4.33 1.84 -13.23
C GLY A 227 4.33 1.41 -11.77
N THR A 228 5.32 0.59 -11.42
CA THR A 228 5.44 -0.06 -10.10
C THR A 228 6.54 0.57 -9.23
N LYS A 229 7.16 1.68 -9.66
CA LYS A 229 8.15 2.36 -8.82
C LYS A 229 7.42 3.14 -7.73
N ARG A 230 7.95 3.03 -6.52
CA ARG A 230 7.43 3.64 -5.30
C ARG A 230 8.57 4.30 -4.55
N TRP A 231 8.26 5.28 -3.72
CA TRP A 231 9.25 6.04 -2.97
C TRP A 231 8.96 6.06 -1.47
N ASP A 232 10.04 6.05 -0.68
CA ASP A 232 10.01 6.01 0.77
C ASP A 232 10.39 7.38 1.34
N GLY A 233 9.38 8.08 1.85
CA GLY A 233 9.59 9.37 2.46
C GLY A 233 8.31 10.17 2.63
N ARG A 234 8.48 11.39 3.14
CA ARG A 234 7.36 12.29 3.43
C ARG A 234 7.25 13.36 2.38
N ILE A 235 6.03 13.75 2.03
CA ILE A 235 5.73 14.89 1.16
C ILE A 235 4.76 15.80 1.89
N ALA A 236 4.93 17.11 1.73
CA ALA A 236 4.06 18.12 2.32
C ALA A 236 3.84 19.31 1.38
N GLU A 237 2.69 19.97 1.57
CA GLU A 237 2.28 21.22 0.91
C GLU A 237 2.48 21.22 -0.62
N PRO A 238 1.97 20.21 -1.36
CA PRO A 238 2.08 20.26 -2.81
C PRO A 238 1.19 21.37 -3.39
N SER A 239 1.75 22.04 -4.40
CA SER A 239 1.09 23.06 -5.18
C SER A 239 1.35 22.81 -6.66
N ILE A 240 0.30 22.92 -7.47
CA ILE A 240 0.36 22.81 -8.92
C ILE A 240 -0.20 24.12 -9.50
N VAL A 241 0.55 24.76 -10.38
CA VAL A 241 0.06 25.87 -11.20
C VAL A 241 -0.02 25.41 -12.65
N LEU A 242 -1.21 25.49 -13.22
CA LEU A 242 -1.45 25.24 -14.64
C LEU A 242 -1.78 26.56 -15.34
N ASP A 243 -0.85 27.03 -16.17
CA ASP A 243 -0.83 28.37 -16.74
C ASP A 243 -0.95 29.46 -15.64
N ASN A 244 -2.16 29.95 -15.39
CA ASN A 244 -2.44 30.99 -14.39
C ASN A 244 -3.26 30.49 -13.19
N ASN A 245 -3.69 29.22 -13.20
CA ASN A 245 -4.54 28.65 -12.16
C ASN A 245 -3.70 27.88 -11.16
N ARG A 246 -3.72 28.30 -9.90
CA ARG A 246 -2.98 27.67 -8.81
C ARG A 246 -3.90 26.81 -7.96
N TYR A 247 -3.43 25.61 -7.67
CA TYR A 247 -4.08 24.64 -6.79
C TYR A 247 -3.08 24.24 -5.71
N HIS A 248 -3.55 24.18 -4.48
CA HIS A 248 -2.76 23.76 -3.32
C HIS A 248 -3.55 22.72 -2.56
N TRP A 249 -2.85 21.71 -2.02
CA TRP A 249 -3.48 20.64 -1.24
C TRP A 249 -2.93 20.65 0.18
N ARG A 250 -3.87 20.78 1.11
CA ARG A 250 -3.59 20.76 2.54
C ARG A 250 -3.75 19.33 3.06
N PHE A 251 -2.62 18.64 3.17
CA PHE A 251 -2.57 17.23 3.54
C PHE A 251 -3.12 16.92 4.95
N GLU A 252 -3.26 17.94 5.80
CA GLU A 252 -3.91 17.87 7.10
C GLU A 252 -5.45 17.93 7.06
N GLN A 253 -6.07 18.12 5.89
CA GLN A 253 -7.53 18.11 5.73
C GLN A 253 -8.07 16.72 5.33
N GLY A 254 -9.32 16.42 5.70
CA GLY A 254 -9.99 15.17 5.29
C GLY A 254 -9.28 13.91 5.78
N LEU A 255 -8.76 13.93 7.02
CA LEU A 255 -7.94 12.86 7.61
C LEU A 255 -8.70 11.53 7.84
N ASP A 256 -10.02 11.55 7.71
CA ASP A 256 -10.93 10.41 7.83
C ASP A 256 -11.09 9.61 6.53
N GLY A 257 -10.51 10.09 5.43
CA GLY A 257 -10.60 9.45 4.12
C GLY A 257 -9.26 9.24 3.42
N ASP A 258 -9.36 8.65 2.23
CA ASP A 258 -8.31 8.39 1.26
C ASP A 258 -8.23 9.47 0.17
N THR A 259 -8.90 10.61 0.36
CA THR A 259 -8.90 11.71 -0.60
C THR A 259 -8.49 13.03 0.04
N ILE A 260 -7.87 13.89 -0.76
CA ILE A 260 -7.42 15.22 -0.35
C ILE A 260 -7.87 16.22 -1.42
N PRO A 261 -8.93 17.02 -1.17
CA PRO A 261 -9.35 18.06 -2.09
C PRO A 261 -8.34 19.22 -2.10
N SER A 262 -8.26 19.93 -3.22
CA SER A 262 -7.53 21.20 -3.30
C SER A 262 -8.25 22.27 -2.49
N ASP A 263 -7.56 23.37 -2.18
CA ASP A 263 -8.13 24.49 -1.42
C ASP A 263 -9.37 25.13 -2.08
N CYS A 264 -9.53 25.00 -3.41
CA CYS A 264 -10.73 25.43 -4.14
C CYS A 264 -11.78 24.31 -4.33
N GLY A 265 -11.48 23.07 -3.92
CA GLY A 265 -12.37 21.92 -4.02
C GLY A 265 -12.54 21.34 -5.42
N GLU A 266 -11.85 21.86 -6.43
CA GLU A 266 -12.03 21.45 -7.83
C GLU A 266 -11.30 20.15 -8.19
N HIS A 267 -10.18 19.87 -7.51
CA HIS A 267 -9.27 18.78 -7.89
C HIS A 267 -8.85 18.00 -6.65
N THR A 268 -9.00 16.68 -6.69
CA THR A 268 -8.81 15.82 -5.53
C THR A 268 -7.71 14.81 -5.79
N PHE A 269 -6.70 14.77 -4.91
CA PHE A 269 -5.77 13.65 -4.87
C PHE A 269 -6.46 12.45 -4.21
N SER A 270 -6.37 11.29 -4.83
CA SER A 270 -6.68 10.00 -4.21
C SER A 270 -5.41 9.37 -3.67
N LEU A 271 -5.49 8.77 -2.49
CA LEU A 271 -4.41 8.07 -1.81
C LEU A 271 -4.61 6.57 -1.97
N PHE A 272 -3.57 5.88 -2.42
CA PHE A 272 -3.60 4.44 -2.66
C PHE A 272 -2.76 3.72 -1.62
N GLN A 273 -3.20 2.53 -1.23
CA GLN A 273 -2.56 1.69 -0.21
C GLN A 273 -2.37 2.37 1.15
N LEU A 274 -3.21 3.38 1.46
CA LEU A 274 -3.30 4.11 2.74
C LEU A 274 -1.95 4.56 3.34
N PRO A 275 -1.27 5.56 2.74
CA PRO A 275 -0.06 6.13 3.35
C PRO A 275 -0.38 6.73 4.72
N THR A 276 0.62 6.79 5.60
CA THR A 276 0.43 7.33 6.95
C THR A 276 0.27 8.85 6.89
N ARG A 277 -0.88 9.35 7.34
CA ARG A 277 -1.23 10.78 7.39
C ARG A 277 -1.04 11.36 8.79
N ALA A 278 -1.21 12.68 8.92
CA ALA A 278 -1.03 13.41 10.17
C ALA A 278 0.35 13.14 10.79
N VAL A 279 1.41 13.25 9.98
CA VAL A 279 2.80 13.15 10.44
C VAL A 279 3.49 14.52 10.42
N PRO A 280 4.52 14.74 11.24
CA PRO A 280 5.19 16.04 11.33
C PRO A 280 5.69 16.53 9.96
N GLY A 281 5.30 17.74 9.61
CA GLY A 281 5.71 18.44 8.40
C GLY A 281 6.98 19.29 8.57
N PRO A 282 7.34 20.08 7.56
CA PRO A 282 8.54 20.94 7.57
C PRO A 282 8.49 22.06 8.63
N SER A 283 7.30 22.47 9.03
CA SER A 283 7.05 23.55 10.00
C SER A 283 7.00 23.07 11.46
N TRP A 284 6.98 21.75 11.71
CA TRP A 284 6.77 21.19 13.04
C TRP A 284 7.89 21.57 14.03
N THR A 285 7.49 22.08 15.20
CA THR A 285 8.41 22.60 16.22
C THR A 285 8.57 21.66 17.42
N GLY A 286 7.66 20.70 17.57
CA GLY A 286 7.56 19.86 18.77
C GLY A 286 6.80 20.49 19.94
N GLU A 287 6.29 21.72 19.79
CA GLU A 287 5.44 22.36 20.79
C GLU A 287 4.13 21.59 21.02
N TYR A 288 3.51 21.12 19.93
CA TYR A 288 2.30 20.32 19.95
C TYR A 288 2.60 18.88 19.51
N GLN A 289 2.45 17.93 20.46
CA GLN A 289 2.68 16.50 20.24
C GLN A 289 1.42 15.75 19.76
N ARG A 290 0.27 16.42 19.76
CA ARG A 290 -0.99 15.90 19.22
C ARG A 290 -1.32 16.65 17.94
N TRP A 291 -1.51 15.91 16.85
CA TRP A 291 -1.75 16.50 15.54
C TRP A 291 -2.98 17.42 15.52
N ALA A 292 -4.03 17.09 16.28
CA ALA A 292 -5.27 17.85 16.31
C ALA A 292 -5.15 19.23 16.98
N GLU A 293 -4.09 19.48 17.76
CA GLU A 293 -3.87 20.76 18.44
C GLU A 293 -3.19 21.80 17.52
N ALA A 294 -2.42 21.34 16.54
CA ALA A 294 -1.76 22.18 15.53
C ALA A 294 -1.67 21.44 14.17
N PRO A 295 -2.79 21.16 13.48
CA PRO A 295 -2.81 20.34 12.27
C PRO A 295 -1.86 20.82 11.17
N GLU A 296 -1.64 22.14 11.06
CA GLU A 296 -0.73 22.77 10.12
C GLU A 296 0.75 22.39 10.34
N GLN A 297 1.12 21.86 11.51
CA GLN A 297 2.44 21.30 11.78
C GLN A 297 2.52 19.80 11.49
N TRP A 298 1.39 19.14 11.28
CA TRP A 298 1.26 17.71 10.99
C TRP A 298 0.73 17.48 9.57
N ASN A 299 1.18 18.33 8.65
CA ASN A 299 0.70 18.47 7.28
C ASN A 299 1.52 17.66 6.25
N ALA A 300 2.22 16.63 6.70
CA ALA A 300 2.91 15.70 5.81
C ALA A 300 2.16 14.36 5.71
N VAL A 301 2.39 13.68 4.58
CA VAL A 301 1.99 12.28 4.35
C VAL A 301 3.26 11.46 4.17
N HIS A 302 3.34 10.31 4.84
CA HIS A 302 4.47 9.40 4.79
C HIS A 302 4.12 8.19 3.91
N PHE A 303 4.87 8.05 2.83
CA PHE A 303 4.72 6.99 1.86
C PHE A 303 5.79 5.92 2.06
N HIS A 304 5.42 4.66 1.85
CA HIS A 304 6.34 3.52 1.87
C HIS A 304 6.11 2.66 0.65
N HIS A 305 7.18 2.03 0.16
CA HIS A 305 7.10 1.12 -0.99
C HIS A 305 6.41 -0.21 -0.71
N ASP A 306 6.17 -0.55 0.56
CA ASP A 306 5.64 -1.83 1.02
C ASP A 306 4.30 -1.72 1.75
N ASP A 307 3.71 -0.51 1.83
CA ASP A 307 2.33 -0.34 2.27
C ASP A 307 1.39 -1.19 1.38
N LEU A 308 0.53 -1.99 1.99
CA LEU A 308 -0.47 -2.81 1.29
C LEU A 308 -1.74 -2.83 2.14
N TYR A 309 -2.75 -2.13 1.67
CA TYR A 309 -4.09 -2.07 2.25
C TYR A 309 -5.05 -3.03 1.53
N ASP A 310 -5.05 -3.00 0.19
CA ASP A 310 -5.92 -3.83 -0.64
C ASP A 310 -5.11 -4.46 -1.78
N ALA A 311 -5.33 -5.75 -2.02
CA ALA A 311 -4.74 -6.46 -3.14
C ALA A 311 -5.38 -6.07 -4.49
N GLU A 312 -6.60 -5.50 -4.46
CA GLU A 312 -7.37 -5.07 -5.63
C GLU A 312 -7.59 -6.21 -6.65
N TRP A 313 -7.71 -7.44 -6.13
CA TRP A 313 -7.97 -8.61 -6.98
C TRP A 313 -9.42 -8.62 -7.43
N ASN A 314 -9.65 -9.19 -8.61
CA ASN A 314 -11.00 -9.47 -9.09
C ASN A 314 -11.59 -10.64 -8.30
N VAL A 315 -12.89 -10.52 -7.99
CA VAL A 315 -13.67 -11.59 -7.36
C VAL A 315 -13.57 -12.85 -8.23
N SER A 316 -13.16 -13.95 -7.60
CA SER A 316 -13.02 -15.25 -8.27
C SER A 316 -14.23 -16.16 -8.02
N SER A 317 -14.88 -16.02 -6.86
CA SER A 317 -16.17 -16.64 -6.54
C SER A 317 -16.92 -15.77 -5.53
N ALA A 318 -18.25 -15.76 -5.62
CA ALA A 318 -19.14 -15.14 -4.65
C ALA A 318 -20.22 -16.15 -4.26
N ILE A 319 -20.47 -16.28 -2.97
CA ILE A 319 -21.40 -17.28 -2.43
C ILE A 319 -22.44 -16.59 -1.54
N ALA A 320 -23.71 -16.76 -1.90
CA ALA A 320 -24.81 -16.43 -1.02
C ALA A 320 -24.95 -17.52 0.06
N LEU A 321 -24.82 -17.11 1.33
CA LEU A 321 -24.93 -18.06 2.44
C LEU A 321 -26.41 -18.40 2.69
N PRO A 322 -26.75 -19.66 3.06
CA PRO A 322 -28.11 -20.00 3.46
C PRO A 322 -28.61 -19.16 4.63
N ASP A 323 -29.90 -18.83 4.63
CA ASP A 323 -30.55 -18.03 5.69
C ASP A 323 -30.46 -18.71 7.08
N ASP A 324 -30.48 -20.04 7.09
CA ASP A 324 -30.43 -20.90 8.27
C ASP A 324 -29.02 -21.40 8.61
N LEU A 325 -27.99 -20.87 7.95
CA LEU A 325 -26.60 -21.24 8.21
C LEU A 325 -26.24 -20.89 9.67
N PRO A 326 -25.83 -21.87 10.50
CA PRO A 326 -25.49 -21.61 11.88
C PRO A 326 -24.36 -20.58 12.03
N SER A 327 -24.40 -19.79 13.11
CA SER A 327 -23.27 -18.93 13.44
C SER A 327 -22.03 -19.78 13.77
N GLY A 328 -20.87 -19.34 13.29
CA GLY A 328 -19.63 -20.07 13.49
C GLY A 328 -18.44 -19.54 12.69
N ILE A 329 -17.36 -20.32 12.74
CA ILE A 329 -16.14 -20.09 11.99
C ILE A 329 -16.21 -20.96 10.73
N TYR A 330 -16.09 -20.32 9.57
CA TYR A 330 -16.15 -20.96 8.28
C TYR A 330 -14.90 -20.63 7.48
N CYS A 331 -14.63 -21.40 6.44
CA CYS A 331 -13.54 -21.13 5.51
C CYS A 331 -14.05 -21.35 4.09
N PHE A 332 -13.64 -20.49 3.17
CA PHE A 332 -13.51 -20.93 1.78
C PHE A 332 -12.38 -21.95 1.72
N ARG A 333 -12.61 -23.06 1.02
CA ARG A 333 -11.57 -24.05 0.74
C ARG A 333 -11.48 -24.19 -0.77
N PHE A 334 -10.34 -23.78 -1.33
CA PHE A 334 -10.00 -24.01 -2.73
C PHE A 334 -9.15 -25.26 -2.85
N GLN A 335 -9.52 -26.20 -3.71
CA GLN A 335 -8.80 -27.45 -3.92
C GLN A 335 -8.51 -27.67 -5.39
N SER A 336 -7.25 -27.98 -5.70
CA SER A 336 -6.82 -28.35 -7.05
C SER A 336 -5.66 -29.34 -7.03
N GLU A 337 -5.17 -29.71 -8.22
CA GLU A 337 -4.01 -30.57 -8.37
C GLU A 337 -2.70 -29.97 -7.80
N VAL A 338 -2.63 -28.64 -7.65
CA VAL A 338 -1.42 -27.95 -7.14
C VAL A 338 -1.49 -27.64 -5.64
N GLY A 339 -2.62 -27.93 -4.98
CA GLY A 339 -2.74 -27.84 -3.53
C GLY A 339 -4.11 -27.38 -3.03
N THR A 340 -4.17 -27.06 -1.74
CA THR A 340 -5.36 -26.55 -1.07
C THR A 340 -5.03 -25.25 -0.33
N ASP A 341 -5.89 -24.24 -0.47
CA ASP A 341 -5.83 -23.02 0.33
C ASP A 341 -7.13 -22.84 1.12
N ARG A 342 -7.02 -22.29 2.33
CA ARG A 342 -8.16 -22.05 3.22
C ARG A 342 -8.18 -20.59 3.65
N VAL A 343 -9.32 -19.94 3.45
CA VAL A 343 -9.53 -18.53 3.79
C VAL A 343 -10.66 -18.43 4.81
N PRO A 344 -10.34 -18.19 6.11
CA PRO A 344 -11.35 -18.10 7.16
C PRO A 344 -12.21 -16.84 7.09
N PHE A 345 -13.47 -16.98 7.48
CA PHE A 345 -14.44 -15.91 7.72
C PHE A 345 -15.44 -16.29 8.82
N PHE A 346 -16.23 -15.33 9.29
CA PHE A 346 -17.14 -15.52 10.43
C PHE A 346 -18.60 -15.28 10.05
N VAL A 347 -19.44 -16.27 10.31
CA VAL A 347 -20.89 -16.17 10.11
C VAL A 347 -21.56 -15.83 11.42
N ARG A 348 -22.30 -14.72 11.42
CA ARG A 348 -23.16 -14.28 12.52
C ARG A 348 -24.60 -14.72 12.27
N PRO A 349 -25.43 -14.86 13.32
CA PRO A 349 -26.85 -15.05 13.10
C PRO A 349 -27.43 -13.83 12.34
N LYS A 350 -28.48 -14.09 11.54
CA LYS A 350 -29.37 -13.05 11.02
C LYS A 350 -29.89 -12.15 12.15
N VAL A 351 -30.19 -10.89 11.83
CA VAL A 351 -30.69 -9.88 12.79
C VAL A 351 -31.89 -10.40 13.60
N ASP A 352 -32.85 -11.03 12.92
CA ASP A 352 -34.04 -11.64 13.53
C ASP A 352 -33.95 -13.18 13.62
N GLY A 353 -32.72 -13.73 13.59
CA GLY A 353 -32.46 -15.16 13.65
C GLY A 353 -32.37 -15.70 15.07
N GLU A 354 -32.39 -17.02 15.21
CA GLU A 354 -32.08 -17.67 16.47
C GLU A 354 -30.61 -17.48 16.85
N TYR A 355 -30.35 -17.23 18.13
CA TYR A 355 -29.01 -17.06 18.67
C TYR A 355 -28.79 -17.96 19.88
N SER A 356 -27.53 -18.35 20.08
CA SER A 356 -27.11 -19.09 21.28
C SER A 356 -27.08 -18.17 22.50
N GLU A 357 -27.24 -18.74 23.69
CA GLU A 357 -27.07 -18.01 24.98
C GLU A 357 -25.63 -17.53 25.23
N ILE A 358 -24.67 -18.04 24.45
CA ILE A 358 -23.24 -17.75 24.56
C ILE A 358 -22.78 -17.00 23.32
N ALA A 359 -22.08 -15.88 23.53
CA ALA A 359 -21.39 -15.14 22.49
C ALA A 359 -19.88 -15.37 22.56
N LEU A 360 -19.26 -15.73 21.43
CA LEU A 360 -17.81 -15.76 21.26
C LEU A 360 -17.38 -14.54 20.45
N LEU A 361 -16.55 -13.69 21.05
CA LEU A 361 -15.96 -12.54 20.36
C LEU A 361 -14.66 -12.96 19.67
N MET A 362 -14.65 -12.97 18.34
CA MET A 362 -13.44 -13.21 17.57
C MET A 362 -12.53 -11.98 17.63
N PRO A 363 -11.25 -12.10 18.05
CA PRO A 363 -10.33 -10.97 18.19
C PRO A 363 -9.77 -10.52 16.82
N THR A 364 -10.65 -10.10 15.91
CA THR A 364 -10.31 -9.73 14.52
C THR A 364 -9.31 -8.57 14.45
N CYS A 365 -9.37 -7.60 15.36
CA CYS A 365 -8.36 -6.55 15.47
C CYS A 365 -6.96 -7.12 15.76
N THR A 366 -6.87 -8.16 16.60
CA THR A 366 -5.61 -8.86 16.87
C THR A 366 -5.14 -9.65 15.66
N TYR A 367 -6.06 -10.30 14.93
CA TYR A 367 -5.72 -11.00 13.69
C TYR A 367 -5.11 -10.04 12.66
N MET A 368 -5.68 -8.84 12.51
CA MET A 368 -5.12 -7.81 11.64
C MET A 368 -3.75 -7.29 12.13
N ALA A 369 -3.57 -7.09 13.43
CA ALA A 369 -2.29 -6.65 13.99
C ALA A 369 -1.14 -7.65 13.76
N TYR A 370 -1.44 -8.95 13.68
CA TYR A 370 -0.48 -10.02 13.41
C TYR A 370 -0.57 -10.57 11.98
N ALA A 371 -1.36 -9.95 11.12
CA ALA A 371 -1.50 -10.38 9.73
C ALA A 371 -0.13 -10.33 9.03
N ASN A 372 0.22 -11.42 8.34
CA ASN A 372 1.50 -11.56 7.63
C ASN A 372 2.74 -11.30 8.51
N HIS A 373 2.63 -11.47 9.83
CA HIS A 373 3.72 -11.24 10.77
C HIS A 373 4.93 -12.14 10.45
N ARG A 374 6.10 -11.50 10.24
CA ARG A 374 7.33 -12.18 9.78
C ARG A 374 8.34 -12.47 10.89
N MET A 375 8.09 -12.10 12.15
CA MET A 375 9.05 -12.46 13.21
C MET A 375 8.88 -13.94 13.56
N LEU A 376 9.98 -14.70 13.40
CA LEU A 376 10.21 -16.10 13.79
C LEU A 376 9.66 -17.20 12.85
N ILE A 377 10.27 -17.35 11.67
CA ILE A 377 10.49 -18.68 11.03
C ILE A 377 11.95 -18.88 10.55
N GLN A 378 12.75 -17.82 10.45
CA GLN A 378 14.21 -17.92 10.43
C GLN A 378 14.75 -17.22 11.68
N GLY A 379 15.71 -17.84 12.35
CA GLY A 379 16.24 -17.41 13.64
C GLY A 379 16.59 -15.92 13.64
N ALA A 380 16.32 -15.28 14.77
CA ALA A 380 16.76 -13.93 15.04
C ALA A 380 18.29 -13.85 14.93
N ASP A 381 18.78 -13.34 13.81
CA ASP A 381 20.10 -12.71 13.73
C ASP A 381 19.83 -11.20 13.77
N PHE A 382 19.87 -10.66 15.00
CA PHE A 382 20.03 -9.23 15.24
C PHE A 382 21.48 -8.81 14.99
#